data_AF-A0A0P0V9D9-F1
#
_entry.id   AF-A0A0P0V9D9-F1
#
_cell.length_a   1.000
_cell.length_b   1.000
_cell.length_c   1.000
_cell.angle_alpha   90.00
_cell.angle_beta   90.00
_cell.angle_gamma   90.00
#
_symmetry.space_group_name_H-M   'P 1'
#
loop_
_entity.id
_entity.type
_entity.pdbx_description
1 polymer ?
#
loop_
_entity_poly.entity_id
_entity_poly.type
_entity_poly.pdbx_seq_one_letter_code
_entity_poly.pdbx_strand_id
1 'polypeptide(L)'
;EKLANNFNLALVITTVLDPRRKRDYLDFFYEKVSPHGSNVESKVDSIIEEMKSYFHVYEGIARKMGVSYMSQSSERVSVVGSPVLGKRKLEHEFTLFKSNRKVARTQKSEIDTYLEEVCEDDSEDFDVLAWWKKNSKKFPVLAIMARDFLAIPLSTVPSESAFSSGGRILGDTRSSLTPEMLEALVCAKDWLHRAKKQGD
;
A
#
# COMPACT_ATOMS: atom_id res chain seq x y z
N GLU A 1 -27.36 -9.97 -12.02
CA GLU A 1 -26.24 -9.34 -12.76
C GLU A 1 -25.44 -8.24 -12.03
N LYS A 2 -25.90 -7.64 -10.91
CA LYS A 2 -25.14 -6.53 -10.26
C LYS A 2 -24.04 -6.94 -9.26
N LEU A 3 -23.77 -8.23 -9.05
CA LEU A 3 -22.78 -8.68 -8.05
C LEU A 3 -21.35 -8.85 -8.60
N ALA A 4 -21.16 -8.82 -9.92
CA ALA A 4 -19.99 -9.44 -10.54
C ALA A 4 -18.66 -8.65 -10.46
N ASN A 5 -18.60 -7.38 -10.02
CA ASN A 5 -17.36 -6.61 -10.13
C ASN A 5 -17.01 -5.64 -8.99
N ASN A 6 -17.77 -5.57 -7.89
CA ASN A 6 -17.45 -4.68 -6.76
C ASN A 6 -16.58 -5.43 -5.73
N PHE A 7 -15.32 -5.68 -6.07
CA PHE A 7 -14.35 -6.14 -5.09
C PHE A 7 -14.12 -5.03 -4.04
N ASN A 8 -13.76 -5.42 -2.82
CA ASN A 8 -13.42 -4.45 -1.79
C ASN A 8 -12.20 -3.64 -2.26
N LEU A 9 -12.37 -2.33 -2.43
CA LEU A 9 -11.33 -1.44 -2.93
C LEU A 9 -10.05 -1.48 -2.07
N ALA A 10 -10.17 -1.71 -0.76
CA ALA A 10 -9.00 -1.87 0.10
C ALA A 10 -8.16 -3.09 -0.32
N LEU A 11 -8.78 -4.22 -0.69
CA LEU A 11 -8.08 -5.42 -1.18
C LEU A 11 -7.39 -5.17 -2.52
N VAL A 12 -8.06 -4.41 -3.39
CA VAL A 12 -7.52 -4.04 -4.69
C VAL A 12 -6.31 -3.13 -4.51
N ILE A 13 -6.41 -2.11 -3.66
CA ILE A 13 -5.31 -1.21 -3.32
C ILE A 13 -4.14 -1.98 -2.67
N THR A 14 -4.39 -2.86 -1.70
CA THR A 14 -3.32 -3.68 -1.08
C THR A 14 -2.61 -4.55 -2.10
N THR A 15 -3.33 -5.06 -3.10
CA THR A 15 -2.77 -5.88 -4.17
C THR A 15 -1.84 -5.05 -5.06
N VAL A 16 -2.26 -3.85 -5.46
CA VAL A 16 -1.39 -2.98 -6.27
C VAL A 16 -0.17 -2.49 -5.48
N LEU A 17 -0.33 -2.28 -4.17
CA LEU A 17 0.76 -1.92 -3.25
C LEU A 17 1.67 -3.10 -2.88
N ASP A 18 1.39 -4.33 -3.31
CA ASP A 18 2.37 -5.43 -3.24
C ASP A 18 3.32 -5.32 -4.46
N PRO A 19 4.63 -5.06 -4.25
CA PRO A 19 5.60 -4.90 -5.32
C PRO A 19 5.74 -6.11 -6.25
N ARG A 20 5.29 -7.30 -5.82
CA ARG A 20 5.31 -8.54 -6.62
C ARG A 20 4.10 -8.67 -7.56
N ARG A 21 3.07 -7.84 -7.36
CA ARG A 21 1.74 -8.00 -7.95
C ARG A 21 1.39 -6.84 -8.87
N LYS A 22 1.36 -5.62 -8.33
CA LYS A 22 1.06 -4.36 -9.04
C LYS A 22 -0.17 -4.47 -9.98
N ARG A 23 -0.12 -3.81 -11.14
CA ARG A 23 -1.19 -3.81 -12.15
C ARG A 23 -1.35 -5.18 -12.80
N ASP A 24 -0.26 -5.88 -13.10
CA ASP A 24 -0.26 -7.16 -13.79
C ASP A 24 -1.14 -8.21 -13.08
N TYR A 25 -1.13 -8.22 -11.74
CA TYR A 25 -1.99 -9.13 -10.99
C TYR A 25 -3.48 -8.77 -11.08
N LEU A 26 -3.82 -7.48 -11.21
CA LEU A 26 -5.21 -7.07 -11.47
C LEU A 26 -5.66 -7.54 -12.85
N ASP A 27 -4.83 -7.36 -13.88
CA ASP A 27 -5.13 -7.84 -15.24
C ASP A 27 -5.40 -9.35 -15.22
N PHE A 28 -4.49 -10.13 -14.62
CA PHE A 28 -4.65 -11.57 -14.42
C PHE A 28 -5.94 -11.92 -13.65
N PHE A 29 -6.18 -11.26 -12.52
CA PHE A 29 -7.31 -11.55 -11.65
C PHE A 29 -8.65 -11.26 -12.35
N TYR A 30 -8.78 -10.09 -12.98
CA TYR A 30 -10.00 -9.69 -13.66
C TYR A 30 -10.27 -10.52 -14.92
N GLU A 31 -9.23 -10.99 -15.62
CA GLU A 31 -9.36 -11.96 -16.71
C GLU A 31 -9.94 -13.29 -16.21
N LYS A 32 -9.51 -13.77 -15.04
CA LYS A 32 -10.01 -15.03 -14.45
C LYS A 32 -11.45 -14.95 -13.96
N VAL A 33 -11.83 -13.83 -13.35
CA VAL A 33 -13.16 -13.69 -12.70
C VAL A 33 -14.23 -13.12 -13.62
N SER A 34 -13.88 -12.49 -14.75
CA SER A 34 -14.85 -11.93 -15.70
C SER A 34 -15.16 -12.93 -16.82
N PRO A 35 -16.34 -13.60 -16.84
CA PRO A 35 -16.69 -14.48 -17.94
C PRO A 35 -17.02 -13.64 -19.19
N HIS A 36 -16.36 -13.96 -20.31
CA HIS A 36 -16.76 -13.64 -21.70
C HIS A 36 -17.23 -12.20 -21.97
N GLY A 37 -16.32 -11.33 -22.41
CA GLY A 37 -16.67 -10.13 -23.19
C GLY A 37 -16.67 -8.79 -22.45
N SER A 38 -16.40 -8.73 -21.15
CA SER A 38 -16.16 -7.44 -20.49
C SER A 38 -14.74 -6.94 -20.77
N ASN A 39 -14.59 -5.66 -21.09
CA ASN A 39 -13.27 -5.03 -21.27
C ASN A 39 -12.51 -5.00 -19.92
N VAL A 40 -11.62 -5.98 -19.72
CA VAL A 40 -10.80 -6.12 -18.50
C VAL A 40 -9.87 -4.91 -18.36
N GLU A 41 -9.20 -4.52 -19.44
CA GLU A 41 -8.27 -3.39 -19.47
C GLU A 41 -8.94 -2.10 -18.98
N SER A 42 -10.13 -1.77 -19.52
CA SER A 42 -10.87 -0.58 -19.09
C SER A 42 -11.30 -0.62 -17.62
N LYS A 43 -11.58 -1.81 -17.06
CA LYS A 43 -11.88 -1.94 -15.62
C LYS A 43 -10.63 -1.71 -14.78
N VAL A 44 -9.51 -2.32 -15.15
CA VAL A 44 -8.23 -2.17 -14.45
C VAL A 44 -7.77 -0.72 -14.52
N ASP A 45 -7.90 -0.06 -15.67
CA ASP A 45 -7.58 1.36 -15.81
C ASP A 45 -8.44 2.24 -14.90
N SER A 46 -9.75 1.99 -14.82
CA SER A 46 -10.64 2.71 -13.91
C SER A 46 -10.23 2.55 -12.45
N ILE A 47 -9.78 1.35 -12.07
CA ILE A 47 -9.31 1.04 -10.71
C ILE A 47 -7.98 1.75 -10.42
N ILE A 48 -7.05 1.74 -11.37
CA ILE A 48 -5.76 2.43 -11.24
C ILE A 48 -5.95 3.94 -11.11
N GLU A 49 -6.87 4.53 -11.87
CA GLU A 49 -7.22 5.95 -11.74
C GLU A 49 -7.88 6.27 -10.39
N GLU A 50 -8.72 5.37 -9.87
CA GLU A 50 -9.27 5.50 -8.52
C GLU A 50 -8.15 5.45 -7.46
N MET A 51 -7.21 4.52 -7.58
CA MET A 51 -6.03 4.46 -6.70
C MET A 51 -5.19 5.73 -6.77
N LYS A 52 -5.00 6.32 -7.96
CA LYS A 52 -4.30 7.62 -8.11
C LYS A 52 -5.02 8.76 -7.40
N SER A 53 -6.36 8.77 -7.42
CA SER A 53 -7.16 9.72 -6.64
C SER A 53 -6.90 9.57 -5.13
N TYR A 54 -6.84 8.34 -4.60
CA TYR A 54 -6.45 8.10 -3.21
C TYR A 54 -5.01 8.53 -2.93
N PHE A 55 -4.07 8.27 -3.85
CA PHE A 55 -2.69 8.74 -3.73
C PHE A 55 -2.62 10.26 -3.55
N HIS A 56 -3.41 11.04 -4.29
CA HIS A 56 -3.47 12.50 -4.10
C HIS A 56 -3.96 12.93 -2.72
N VAL A 57 -4.85 12.16 -2.08
CA VAL A 57 -5.22 12.39 -0.67
C VAL A 57 -4.01 12.19 0.24
N TYR A 58 -3.24 11.12 0.03
CA TYR A 58 -2.02 10.84 0.78
C TYR A 58 -0.91 11.86 0.53
N GLU A 59 -0.80 12.45 -0.67
CA GLU A 59 0.10 13.59 -0.90
C GLU A 59 -0.24 14.76 0.01
N GLY A 60 -1.53 15.03 0.20
CA GLY A 60 -2.02 16.04 1.14
C GLY A 60 -1.66 15.72 2.60
N ILE A 61 -1.75 14.46 3.00
CA ILE A 61 -1.37 13.98 4.34
C ILE A 61 0.15 14.13 4.54
N ALA A 62 0.95 13.65 3.60
CA ALA A 62 2.42 13.72 3.64
C ALA A 62 2.92 15.16 3.74
N ARG A 63 2.30 16.08 2.99
CA ARG A 63 2.58 17.53 3.05
C ARG A 63 2.32 18.11 4.43
N LYS A 64 1.22 17.73 5.08
CA LYS A 64 0.88 18.18 6.45
C LYS A 64 1.84 17.62 7.50
N MET A 65 2.31 16.39 7.32
CA MET A 65 3.26 15.74 8.21
C MET A 65 4.69 16.29 8.08
N GLY A 66 4.94 17.19 7.13
CA GLY A 66 6.29 17.68 6.86
C GLY A 66 7.22 16.61 6.29
N VAL A 67 6.65 15.54 5.70
CA VAL A 67 7.41 14.56 4.94
C VAL A 67 7.97 15.30 3.75
N SER A 68 9.22 15.72 3.89
CA SER A 68 9.89 16.58 2.94
C SER A 68 10.15 15.74 1.68
N TYR A 69 9.34 15.97 0.65
CA TYR A 69 9.80 15.84 -0.72
C TYR A 69 11.13 16.61 -0.81
N MET A 70 12.08 16.12 -1.59
CA MET A 70 13.34 16.84 -1.84
C MET A 70 13.10 18.16 -2.59
N SER A 71 12.45 19.13 -1.97
CA SER A 71 12.76 20.55 -2.12
C SER A 71 13.86 20.81 -1.12
N GLN A 72 15.10 20.82 -1.60
CA GLN A 72 16.27 21.22 -0.83
C GLN A 72 15.94 22.54 -0.13
N SER A 73 15.77 22.51 1.19
CA SER A 73 15.77 23.73 1.99
C SER A 73 17.14 24.37 1.78
N SER A 74 17.12 25.60 1.27
CA SER A 74 18.30 26.43 1.14
C SER A 74 18.80 26.77 2.54
N GLU A 75 19.75 25.99 3.06
CA GLU A 75 20.52 26.35 4.24
C GLU A 75 21.36 27.58 3.89
N ARG A 76 20.89 28.76 4.31
CA ARG A 76 21.65 30.00 4.28
C ARG A 76 22.78 29.92 5.32
N VAL A 77 23.88 29.25 4.99
CA VAL A 77 25.12 29.34 5.78
C VAL A 77 25.80 30.67 5.43
N SER A 78 25.68 31.65 6.32
CA SER A 78 26.45 32.90 6.26
C SER A 78 27.86 32.64 6.77
N VAL A 79 28.84 32.51 5.88
CA VAL A 79 30.26 32.60 6.26
C VAL A 79 31.02 33.47 5.26
N VAL A 80 31.54 34.55 5.82
CA VAL A 80 32.38 35.61 5.25
C VAL A 80 33.72 35.05 4.76
N GLY A 81 34.16 35.51 3.59
CA GLY A 81 35.58 35.67 3.25
C GLY A 81 36.40 34.41 2.94
N SER A 82 36.24 33.80 1.76
CA SER A 82 37.31 33.00 1.14
C SER A 82 37.13 32.94 -0.39
N PRO A 83 38.21 32.86 -1.21
CA PRO A 83 38.16 32.97 -2.68
C PRO A 83 37.42 31.84 -3.41
N VAL A 84 36.78 30.93 -2.67
CA VAL A 84 35.89 29.86 -3.16
C VAL A 84 34.56 30.41 -3.73
N LEU A 85 34.48 31.71 -4.04
CA LEU A 85 33.29 32.36 -4.61
C LEU A 85 32.97 31.85 -6.03
N GLY A 86 34.00 31.57 -6.85
CA GLY A 86 33.81 31.08 -8.22
C GLY A 86 33.12 29.71 -8.28
N LYS A 87 33.59 28.75 -7.47
CA LYS A 87 32.92 27.44 -7.35
C LYS A 87 31.51 27.57 -6.79
N ARG A 88 31.31 28.35 -5.73
CA ARG A 88 29.99 28.50 -5.09
C ARG A 88 28.94 29.14 -6.00
N LYS A 89 29.34 30.12 -6.83
CA LYS A 89 28.44 30.73 -7.82
C LYS A 89 27.99 29.70 -8.87
N LEU A 90 28.93 28.93 -9.41
CA LEU A 90 28.64 27.88 -10.38
C LEU A 90 27.76 26.78 -9.78
N GLU A 91 28.01 26.36 -8.54
CA GLU A 91 27.16 25.40 -7.83
C GLU A 91 25.74 25.96 -7.62
N HIS A 92 25.60 27.24 -7.25
CA HIS A 92 24.29 27.86 -7.09
C HIS A 92 23.54 27.98 -8.43
N GLU A 93 24.21 28.40 -9.50
CA GLU A 93 23.65 28.41 -10.86
C GLU A 93 23.24 27.01 -11.30
N PHE A 94 24.04 25.99 -10.98
CA PHE A 94 23.71 24.60 -11.24
C PHE A 94 22.49 24.13 -10.42
N THR A 95 22.36 24.53 -9.16
CA THR A 95 21.14 24.25 -8.36
C THR A 95 19.90 24.87 -8.97
N LEU A 96 19.99 26.12 -9.45
CA LEU A 96 18.90 26.83 -10.13
C LEU A 96 18.56 26.20 -11.49
N PHE A 97 19.58 25.83 -12.27
CA PHE A 97 19.42 25.13 -13.54
C PHE A 97 18.73 23.78 -13.34
N LYS A 98 19.14 23.03 -12.31
CA LYS A 98 18.54 21.76 -11.93
C LYS A 98 17.09 21.94 -11.47
N SER A 99 16.75 22.97 -10.69
CA SER A 99 15.37 23.26 -10.28
C SER A 99 14.50 23.66 -11.47
N ASN A 100 15.00 24.52 -12.36
CA ASN A 100 14.25 24.94 -13.56
C ASN A 100 13.99 23.77 -14.51
N ARG A 101 14.98 22.89 -14.74
CA ARG A 101 14.77 21.65 -15.54
C ARG A 101 13.83 20.66 -14.86
N LYS A 102 13.82 20.59 -13.52
CA LYS A 102 12.87 19.75 -12.76
C LYS A 102 11.43 20.22 -12.87
N VAL A 103 11.19 21.52 -13.09
CA VAL A 103 9.86 22.08 -13.37
C VAL A 103 9.49 21.87 -14.84
N ALA A 104 10.46 22.00 -15.76
CA ALA A 104 10.22 21.84 -17.20
C ALA A 104 10.02 20.38 -17.65
N ARG A 105 10.67 19.42 -16.98
CA ARG A 105 10.29 18.00 -17.10
C ARG A 105 9.03 17.81 -16.29
N THR A 106 7.92 17.47 -16.94
CA THR A 106 6.75 16.92 -16.25
C THR A 106 7.25 15.77 -15.37
N GLN A 107 7.34 15.99 -14.05
CA GLN A 107 7.76 14.92 -13.17
C GLN A 107 6.65 13.88 -13.21
N LYS A 108 7.00 12.71 -13.72
CA LYS A 108 6.21 11.51 -13.54
C LYS A 108 5.86 11.40 -12.06
N SER A 109 4.59 11.19 -11.73
CA SER A 109 4.18 11.09 -10.34
C SER A 109 4.87 9.89 -9.66
N GLU A 110 4.96 9.93 -8.34
CA GLU A 110 5.53 8.83 -7.57
C GLU A 110 4.79 7.51 -7.85
N ILE A 111 3.45 7.56 -7.89
CA ILE A 111 2.61 6.39 -8.21
C ILE A 111 2.82 5.89 -9.63
N ASP A 112 2.90 6.76 -10.63
CA ASP A 112 3.19 6.31 -11.99
C ASP A 112 4.58 5.66 -12.06
N THR A 113 5.56 6.21 -11.32
CA THR A 113 6.94 5.69 -11.31
C THR A 113 6.97 4.29 -10.70
N TYR A 114 6.23 4.07 -9.61
CA TYR A 114 6.09 2.77 -8.97
C TYR A 114 5.41 1.74 -9.88
N LEU A 115 4.34 2.13 -10.58
CA LEU A 115 3.57 1.25 -11.47
C LEU A 115 4.35 0.83 -12.72
N GLU A 116 5.31 1.64 -13.18
CA GLU A 116 6.18 1.28 -14.31
C GLU A 116 7.40 0.43 -13.92
N GLU A 117 7.73 0.37 -12.64
CA GLU A 117 8.82 -0.49 -12.20
C GLU A 117 8.43 -1.95 -12.33
N VAL A 118 9.40 -2.77 -12.73
CA VAL A 118 9.24 -4.22 -12.81
C VAL A 118 8.78 -4.76 -11.46
N CYS A 119 7.90 -5.77 -11.50
CA CYS A 119 7.47 -6.48 -10.30
C CYS A 119 8.66 -7.19 -9.64
N GLU A 120 8.66 -7.24 -8.32
CA GLU A 120 9.60 -8.04 -7.54
C GLU A 120 9.29 -9.54 -7.70
N ASP A 121 10.29 -10.39 -7.50
CA ASP A 121 10.14 -11.84 -7.62
C ASP A 121 9.22 -12.41 -6.51
N ASP A 122 8.46 -13.47 -6.83
CA ASP A 122 7.51 -14.11 -5.90
C ASP A 122 8.20 -15.07 -4.91
N SER A 123 9.18 -14.55 -4.16
CA SER A 123 9.87 -15.29 -3.10
C SER A 123 8.95 -15.51 -1.89
N GLU A 124 8.98 -16.71 -1.31
CA GLU A 124 8.25 -17.06 -0.08
C GLU A 124 8.70 -16.21 1.13
N ASP A 125 9.96 -15.78 1.15
CA ASP A 125 10.55 -14.95 2.21
C ASP A 125 10.33 -13.43 1.98
N PHE A 126 9.58 -13.05 0.94
CA PHE A 126 9.39 -11.64 0.61
C PHE A 126 8.52 -10.92 1.65
N ASP A 127 9.15 -10.03 2.43
CA ASP A 127 8.46 -9.14 3.36
C ASP A 127 8.10 -7.81 2.66
N VAL A 128 6.81 -7.69 2.31
CA VAL A 128 6.24 -6.50 1.66
C VAL A 128 6.43 -5.24 2.51
N LEU A 129 6.29 -5.32 3.83
CA LEU A 129 6.45 -4.15 4.72
C LEU A 129 7.92 -3.74 4.85
N ALA A 130 8.84 -4.70 4.90
CA ALA A 130 10.27 -4.41 4.87
C ALA A 130 10.68 -3.76 3.53
N TRP A 131 10.11 -4.20 2.40
CA TRP A 131 10.34 -3.58 1.10
C TRP A 131 9.90 -2.12 1.09
N TRP A 132 8.69 -1.81 1.59
CA TRP A 132 8.20 -0.42 1.68
C TRP A 132 9.07 0.43 2.59
N LYS A 133 9.52 -0.11 3.73
CA LYS A 133 10.45 0.58 4.63
C LYS A 133 11.77 0.91 3.92
N LYS A 134 12.36 -0.05 3.22
CA LYS A 134 13.61 0.12 2.43
C LYS A 134 13.45 1.16 1.32
N ASN A 135 12.31 1.15 0.63
CA ASN A 135 12.05 2.02 -0.53
C ASN A 135 11.31 3.34 -0.17
N SER A 136 11.02 3.58 1.10
CA SER A 136 10.32 4.79 1.59
C SER A 136 10.95 6.12 1.19
N LYS A 137 12.27 6.18 0.95
CA LYS A 137 12.93 7.40 0.45
C LYS A 137 12.62 7.67 -1.01
N LYS A 138 12.39 6.62 -1.79
CA LYS A 138 12.07 6.67 -3.21
C LYS A 138 10.57 6.87 -3.42
N PHE A 139 9.77 6.22 -2.58
CA PHE A 139 8.31 6.26 -2.62
C PHE A 139 7.74 6.70 -1.25
N PRO A 140 7.94 7.96 -0.84
CA PRO A 140 7.55 8.43 0.49
C PRO A 140 6.04 8.44 0.72
N VAL A 141 5.23 8.80 -0.28
CA VAL A 141 3.77 8.89 -0.13
C VAL A 141 3.14 7.50 -0.21
N LEU A 142 3.58 6.66 -1.16
CA LEU A 142 3.13 5.28 -1.26
C LEU A 142 3.55 4.46 -0.05
N ALA A 143 4.71 4.71 0.58
CA ALA A 143 5.09 4.01 1.80
C ALA A 143 4.14 4.32 2.98
N ILE A 144 3.63 5.56 3.07
CA ILE A 144 2.60 5.93 4.05
C ILE A 144 1.31 5.18 3.74
N MET A 145 0.89 5.20 2.48
CA MET A 145 -0.31 4.50 2.01
C MET A 145 -0.23 2.99 2.24
N ALA A 146 0.89 2.36 1.89
CA ALA A 146 1.15 0.94 2.06
C ALA A 146 1.08 0.50 3.51
N ARG A 147 1.67 1.27 4.44
CA ARG A 147 1.54 0.99 5.87
C ARG A 147 0.08 0.96 6.32
N ASP A 148 -0.73 1.91 5.84
CA ASP A 148 -2.11 2.05 6.29
C ASP A 148 -3.02 0.97 5.68
N PHE A 149 -2.82 0.61 4.41
CA PHE A 149 -3.61 -0.41 3.72
C PHE A 149 -3.16 -1.84 4.03
N LEU A 150 -1.86 -2.13 4.04
CA LEU A 150 -1.34 -3.47 4.31
C LEU A 150 -1.46 -3.88 5.79
N ALA A 151 -1.68 -2.91 6.69
CA ALA A 151 -1.97 -3.19 8.09
C ALA A 151 -3.44 -3.54 8.36
N ILE A 152 -4.34 -3.43 7.37
CA ILE A 152 -5.76 -3.77 7.55
C ILE A 152 -5.88 -5.28 7.77
N PRO A 153 -6.43 -5.73 8.91
CA PRO A 153 -6.71 -7.15 9.11
C PRO A 153 -7.70 -7.63 8.05
N LEU A 154 -7.34 -8.70 7.33
CA LEU A 154 -8.21 -9.30 6.30
C LEU A 154 -9.41 -10.06 6.89
N SER A 155 -9.43 -10.29 8.21
CA SER A 155 -10.55 -10.97 8.85
C SER A 155 -11.79 -10.09 8.85
N THR A 156 -12.87 -10.56 8.22
CA THR A 156 -14.19 -9.92 8.25
C THR A 156 -14.96 -10.17 9.54
N VAL A 157 -14.42 -10.97 10.47
CA VAL A 157 -15.05 -11.20 11.76
C VAL A 157 -15.04 -9.87 12.53
N PRO A 158 -16.21 -9.35 12.98
CA PRO A 158 -16.24 -8.20 13.87
C PRO A 158 -15.32 -8.46 15.06
N SER A 159 -14.48 -7.50 15.43
CA SER A 159 -13.55 -7.65 16.55
C SER A 159 -14.28 -8.14 17.81
N GLU A 160 -15.47 -7.58 18.10
CA GLU A 160 -16.32 -8.01 19.21
C GLU A 160 -16.73 -9.49 19.14
N SER A 161 -17.04 -10.02 17.96
CA SER A 161 -17.39 -11.43 17.77
C SER A 161 -16.19 -12.35 17.96
N ALA A 162 -15.00 -11.92 17.51
CA ALA A 162 -13.75 -12.63 17.71
C ALA A 162 -13.39 -12.67 19.21
N PHE A 163 -13.42 -11.53 19.89
CA PHE A 163 -13.11 -11.42 21.32
C PHE A 163 -14.16 -12.09 22.22
N SER A 164 -15.45 -11.97 21.89
CA SER A 164 -16.55 -12.64 22.61
C SER A 164 -16.48 -14.16 22.43
N SER A 165 -16.14 -14.64 21.23
CA SER A 165 -15.93 -16.08 21.01
C SER A 165 -14.74 -16.59 21.81
N GLY A 166 -13.65 -15.82 21.88
CA GLY A 166 -12.50 -16.11 22.73
C GLY A 166 -12.91 -16.32 24.19
N GLY A 167 -13.63 -15.36 24.79
CA GLY A 167 -14.09 -15.46 26.19
C GLY A 167 -15.08 -16.61 26.46
N ARG A 168 -15.88 -17.04 25.46
CA ARG A 168 -16.79 -18.19 25.61
C ARG A 168 -16.09 -19.54 25.46
N ILE A 169 -15.01 -19.61 24.68
CA ILE A 169 -14.19 -20.82 24.51
C ILE A 169 -13.22 -20.98 25.68
N LEU A 170 -12.56 -19.88 26.05
CA LEU A 170 -11.77 -19.71 27.26
C LEU A 170 -12.71 -19.36 28.42
N GLY A 171 -13.62 -20.26 28.83
CA GLY A 171 -14.36 -20.05 30.07
C GLY A 171 -13.40 -19.83 31.26
N ASP A 172 -13.90 -19.30 32.39
CA ASP A 172 -13.12 -18.92 33.59
C ASP A 172 -12.13 -20.00 34.09
N THR A 173 -12.30 -21.26 33.70
CA THR A 173 -11.52 -22.41 34.16
C THR A 173 -10.48 -22.95 33.14
N ARG A 174 -10.32 -22.33 31.95
CA ARG A 174 -9.37 -22.83 30.91
C ARG A 174 -8.33 -21.79 30.45
N SER A 175 -7.76 -21.04 31.38
CA SER A 175 -6.64 -20.10 31.12
C SER A 175 -5.32 -20.76 30.66
N SER A 176 -5.26 -22.09 30.53
CA SER A 176 -4.04 -22.84 30.15
C SER A 176 -4.05 -23.41 28.72
N LEU A 177 -4.98 -23.00 27.85
CA LEU A 177 -4.92 -23.42 26.45
C LEU A 177 -3.72 -22.78 25.74
N THR A 178 -3.01 -23.57 24.93
CA THR A 178 -2.01 -22.99 24.02
C THR A 178 -2.72 -22.23 22.89
N PRO A 179 -2.10 -21.21 22.28
CA PRO A 179 -2.67 -20.47 21.16
C PRO A 179 -3.16 -21.38 20.02
N GLU A 180 -2.43 -22.46 19.73
CA GLU A 180 -2.75 -23.41 18.66
C GLU A 180 -4.04 -24.20 18.97
N MET A 181 -4.24 -24.59 20.23
CA MET A 181 -5.47 -25.29 20.64
C MET A 181 -6.68 -24.36 20.59
N LEU A 182 -6.51 -23.10 21.00
CA LEU A 182 -7.57 -22.10 20.90
C LEU A 182 -7.98 -21.87 19.44
N GLU A 183 -7.01 -21.73 18.54
CA GLU A 183 -7.25 -21.60 17.10
C GLU A 183 -8.04 -22.81 16.55
N ALA A 184 -7.59 -24.03 16.85
CA ALA A 184 -8.26 -25.25 16.41
C ALA A 184 -9.73 -25.32 16.89
N LEU A 185 -10.00 -24.92 18.13
CA LEU A 185 -11.36 -24.87 18.69
C LEU A 185 -12.24 -23.80 18.02
N VAL A 186 -11.68 -22.61 17.76
CA VAL A 186 -12.39 -21.53 17.04
C VAL A 186 -12.74 -21.98 15.62
N CYS A 187 -11.78 -22.57 14.89
CA CYS A 187 -12.00 -23.09 13.54
C CYS A 187 -13.05 -24.21 13.52
N ALA A 188 -12.93 -25.21 14.40
CA ALA A 188 -13.89 -26.32 14.48
C ALA A 188 -15.32 -25.83 14.77
N LYS A 189 -15.48 -24.84 15.66
CA LYS A 189 -16.77 -24.23 15.96
C LYS A 189 -17.38 -23.54 14.74
N ASP A 190 -16.60 -22.75 14.00
CA ASP A 190 -17.08 -22.05 12.81
C ASP A 190 -17.50 -23.04 11.71
N TRP A 191 -16.70 -24.09 11.49
CA TRP A 191 -17.00 -25.14 10.51
C TRP A 191 -18.28 -25.91 10.85
N LEU A 192 -18.45 -26.29 12.12
CA LEU A 192 -19.66 -26.96 12.59
C LEU A 192 -20.90 -26.06 12.45
N HIS A 193 -20.77 -24.76 12.72
CA HIS A 193 -21.88 -23.81 12.58
C HIS A 193 -22.29 -23.61 11.11
N ARG A 194 -21.31 -23.55 10.19
CA ARG A 194 -21.55 -23.49 8.74
C ARG A 194 -22.22 -24.76 8.22
N ALA A 195 -21.77 -25.94 8.66
CA ALA A 195 -22.36 -27.21 8.25
C ALA A 195 -23.83 -27.35 8.66
N LYS A 196 -24.20 -26.89 9.87
CA LYS A 196 -25.60 -26.88 10.32
C LYS A 196 -26.49 -25.99 9.48
N LYS A 197 -26.01 -24.81 9.05
CA LYS A 197 -26.78 -23.87 8.21
C LYS A 197 -26.98 -24.33 6.77
N GLN A 198 -26.15 -25.24 6.25
CA GLN A 198 -26.32 -25.79 4.90
C GLN A 198 -27.22 -27.03 4.87
N GLY A 199 -27.49 -27.64 6.03
CA GLY A 199 -28.35 -28.81 6.15
C GLY A 199 -29.84 -28.49 6.40
N ASP A 200 -30.18 -27.22 6.68
CA ASP A 200 -31.54 -26.69 6.77
C ASP A 200 -31.88 -25.90 5.49
#